data_AF-A0AAW2KCN6-F1
#
_entry.id   AF-A0AAW2KCN6-F1
#
_cell.length_a   1.000
_cell.length_b   1.000
_cell.length_c   1.000
_cell.angle_alpha   90.00
_cell.angle_beta   90.00
_cell.angle_gamma   90.00
#
_symmetry.space_group_name_H-M   'P 1'
#
loop_
_entity.id
_entity.type
_entity.pdbx_description
1 polymer ?
#
loop_
_entity_poly.entity_id
_entity_poly.type
_entity_poly.pdbx_seq_one_letter_code
_entity_poly.pdbx_strand_id
1 'polypeptide(L)'
;MIMAVWLGTLHTSMTLKGCVAAIDTAEKSTGSGGKKTGPAQLRVFNLGNTSPVPVTKLVSILESLLKKKAKKNVLPMPRNGDVLFTHANISYAKKELHYKPETDLQTGLKKFVDWYLDYYGSDKKSS
;
A
#
# COMPACT_ATOMS: atom_id res chain seq x y z
N MET A 1 -14.65 9.40 12.62
CA MET A 1 -14.87 8.56 11.42
C MET A 1 -13.51 8.33 10.78
N ILE A 2 -12.87 7.20 11.05
CA ILE A 2 -11.61 6.84 10.38
C ILE A 2 -12.03 6.16 9.08
N MET A 3 -12.11 6.92 7.99
CA MET A 3 -12.17 6.34 6.65
C MET A 3 -10.81 5.72 6.37
N ALA A 4 -10.64 4.46 6.71
CA ALA A 4 -9.51 3.66 6.29
C ALA A 4 -9.98 2.73 5.17
N VAL A 5 -10.16 3.26 3.97
CA VAL A 5 -9.93 2.47 2.75
C VAL A 5 -8.41 2.33 2.65
N TRP A 6 -7.84 1.48 3.50
CA TRP A 6 -6.42 1.15 3.46
C TRP A 6 -6.27 0.04 2.44
N LEU A 7 -5.94 0.42 1.20
CA LEU A 7 -5.54 -0.49 0.14
C LEU A 7 -4.26 -1.22 0.59
N GLY A 8 -4.48 -2.34 1.28
CA GLY A 8 -3.57 -3.43 1.59
C GLY A 8 -2.12 -3.09 1.90
N THR A 9 -1.78 -2.97 3.20
CA THR A 9 -0.56 -3.54 3.83
C THR A 9 0.80 -3.34 3.13
N LEU A 10 0.91 -2.38 2.23
CA LEU A 10 2.14 -2.07 1.52
C LEU A 10 2.90 -1.03 2.33
N HIS A 11 4.11 -1.36 2.73
CA HIS A 11 5.05 -0.33 3.12
C HIS A 11 5.38 0.51 1.88
N THR A 12 5.34 1.83 1.99
CA THR A 12 5.51 2.80 0.88
C THR A 12 6.71 2.49 -0.02
N SER A 13 7.80 1.98 0.56
CA SER A 13 9.00 1.55 -0.17
C SER A 13 8.74 0.52 -1.28
N MET A 14 7.74 -0.35 -1.14
CA MET A 14 7.51 -1.47 -2.05
C MET A 14 6.83 -0.96 -3.32
N THR A 15 5.78 -0.15 -3.19
CA THR A 15 5.13 0.52 -4.32
C THR A 15 6.13 1.37 -5.09
N LEU A 16 7.00 2.11 -4.38
CA LEU A 16 8.06 2.90 -5.01
C LEU A 16 9.03 2.04 -5.83
N LYS A 17 9.50 0.90 -5.28
CA LYS A 17 10.32 -0.05 -6.03
C LYS A 17 9.62 -0.56 -7.29
N GLY A 18 8.32 -0.84 -7.21
CA GLY A 18 7.52 -1.24 -8.37
C GLY A 18 7.43 -0.15 -9.44
N CYS A 19 7.21 1.11 -9.04
CA CYS A 19 7.20 2.24 -9.97
C CYS A 19 8.57 2.47 -10.63
N VAL A 20 9.64 2.42 -9.85
CA VAL A 20 11.01 2.57 -10.36
C VAL A 20 11.33 1.44 -11.34
N ALA A 21 11.05 0.18 -10.98
CA ALA A 21 11.25 -0.95 -11.88
C ALA A 21 10.41 -0.83 -13.17
N ALA A 22 9.19 -0.30 -13.10
CA ALA A 22 8.37 -0.07 -14.29
C ALA A 22 9.01 0.97 -15.23
N ILE A 23 9.60 2.03 -14.68
CA ILE A 23 10.34 3.05 -15.44
C ILE A 23 11.62 2.48 -16.03
N ASP A 24 12.41 1.77 -15.21
CA ASP A 24 13.70 1.19 -15.62
C ASP A 24 13.57 0.13 -16.73
N THR A 25 12.41 -0.51 -16.80
CA THR A 25 12.09 -1.53 -17.83
C THR A 25 11.28 -0.98 -19.00
N ALA A 26 11.02 0.33 -19.03
CA ALA A 26 10.26 0.94 -20.12
C ALA A 26 11.08 0.96 -21.41
N GLU A 27 10.41 0.65 -22.52
CA GLU A 27 11.02 0.79 -23.84
C GLU A 27 11.28 2.27 -24.19
N LYS A 28 12.22 2.51 -25.10
CA LYS A 28 12.47 3.85 -25.63
C LYS A 28 11.22 4.40 -26.31
N SER A 29 11.05 5.72 -26.23
CA SER A 29 10.02 6.43 -26.98
C SER A 29 10.07 6.06 -28.46
N THR A 30 8.90 5.82 -29.06
CA THR A 30 8.71 5.59 -30.49
C THR A 30 8.79 6.89 -31.30
N GLY A 31 9.70 7.80 -30.94
CA GLY A 31 9.78 9.13 -31.56
C GLY A 31 10.68 10.11 -30.79
N SER A 32 11.01 11.23 -31.43
CA SER A 32 11.83 12.30 -30.88
C SER A 32 11.35 13.68 -31.36
N GLY A 33 11.73 14.75 -30.64
CA GLY A 33 11.39 16.14 -31.03
C GLY A 33 9.89 16.42 -31.18
N GLY A 34 9.04 15.71 -30.44
CA GLY A 34 7.58 15.83 -30.50
C GLY A 34 6.90 15.06 -31.64
N LYS A 35 7.65 14.34 -32.50
CA LYS A 35 7.07 13.50 -33.57
C LYS A 35 7.08 12.02 -33.17
N LYS A 36 5.91 11.37 -33.26
CA LYS A 36 5.73 9.93 -33.01
C LYS A 36 5.83 9.15 -34.32
N THR A 37 6.51 8.01 -34.30
CA THR A 37 6.70 7.10 -35.44
C THR A 37 6.03 5.73 -35.24
N GLY A 38 5.33 5.52 -34.11
CA GLY A 38 4.61 4.29 -33.81
C GLY A 38 3.89 4.34 -32.45
N PRO A 39 3.11 3.29 -32.10
CA PRO A 39 2.44 3.19 -30.81
C PRO A 39 3.45 3.07 -29.67
N ALA A 40 3.21 3.76 -28.56
CA ALA A 40 4.04 3.65 -27.36
C ALA A 40 3.72 2.36 -26.58
N GLN A 41 4.71 1.87 -25.84
CA GLN A 41 4.53 0.74 -24.92
C GLN A 41 3.43 1.07 -23.89
N LEU A 42 2.49 0.15 -23.68
CA LEU A 42 1.47 0.21 -22.65
C LEU A 42 1.53 -1.05 -21.79
N ARG A 43 1.77 -0.89 -20.49
CA ARG A 43 1.77 -1.98 -19.50
C ARG A 43 0.95 -1.57 -18.29
N VAL A 44 0.12 -2.49 -17.77
CA VAL A 44 -0.71 -2.26 -16.58
C VAL A 44 -0.31 -3.24 -15.51
N PHE A 45 0.12 -2.74 -14.35
CA PHE A 45 0.59 -3.55 -13.23
C PHE A 45 -0.27 -3.34 -12.00
N ASN A 46 -0.72 -4.44 -11.39
CA ASN A 46 -1.25 -4.40 -10.04
C ASN A 46 -0.07 -4.46 -9.05
N LEU A 47 0.07 -3.44 -8.22
CA LEU A 47 1.02 -3.40 -7.11
C LEU A 47 0.23 -3.52 -5.80
N GLY A 48 0.62 -4.45 -4.95
CA GLY A 48 -0.18 -4.81 -3.79
C GLY A 48 0.38 -6.01 -3.04
N ASN A 49 -0.16 -6.23 -1.84
CA ASN A 49 0.03 -7.50 -1.15
C ASN A 49 -0.95 -8.55 -1.71
N THR A 50 -0.53 -9.81 -1.72
CA THR A 50 -1.31 -10.94 -2.24
C THR A 50 -2.20 -11.61 -1.20
N SER A 51 -2.03 -11.28 0.07
CA SER A 51 -2.73 -11.94 1.17
C SER A 51 -3.74 -11.01 1.84
N PRO A 52 -5.05 -11.31 1.75
CA PRO A 52 -6.07 -10.57 2.49
C PRO A 52 -5.80 -10.63 3.99
N VAL A 53 -6.03 -9.52 4.69
CA VAL A 53 -5.93 -9.48 6.16
C VAL A 53 -7.23 -8.89 6.74
N PRO A 54 -7.88 -9.57 7.71
CA PRO A 54 -9.06 -9.04 8.36
C PRO A 54 -8.77 -7.72 9.10
N VAL A 55 -9.72 -6.79 9.07
CA VAL A 55 -9.67 -5.52 9.82
C VAL A 55 -9.45 -5.77 11.32
N THR A 56 -10.05 -6.82 11.87
CA THR A 56 -9.88 -7.22 13.28
C THR A 56 -8.43 -7.56 13.64
N LYS A 57 -7.68 -8.19 12.73
CA LYS A 57 -6.26 -8.48 12.91
C LYS A 57 -5.43 -7.20 12.89
N LEU A 58 -5.70 -6.29 11.95
CA LEU A 58 -5.06 -4.98 11.87
C LEU A 58 -5.26 -4.16 13.16
N VAL A 59 -6.50 -4.07 13.65
CA VAL A 59 -6.83 -3.38 14.90
C VAL A 59 -6.09 -4.02 16.09
N SER A 60 -6.05 -5.35 16.15
CA SER A 60 -5.37 -6.05 17.25
C SER A 60 -3.86 -5.78 17.28
N ILE A 61 -3.21 -5.71 16.12
CA ILE A 61 -1.79 -5.33 16.02
C ILE A 61 -1.58 -3.89 16.49
N LEU A 62 -2.42 -2.95 16.06
CA LEU A 62 -2.35 -1.56 16.49
C LEU A 62 -2.53 -1.40 18.01
N GLU A 63 -3.50 -2.10 18.61
CA GLU A 63 -3.69 -2.09 20.06
C GLU A 63 -2.45 -2.57 20.82
N SER A 64 -1.77 -3.60 20.29
CA SER A 64 -0.54 -4.14 20.85
C SER A 64 0.62 -3.15 20.73
N LEU A 65 0.83 -2.56 19.55
CA LEU A 65 1.90 -1.59 19.29
C LEU A 65 1.73 -0.31 20.12
N LEU A 66 0.51 0.18 20.26
CA LEU A 66 0.20 1.41 21.00
C LEU A 66 -0.05 1.19 22.50
N LYS A 67 -0.09 -0.08 22.95
CA LYS A 67 -0.47 -0.48 24.31
C LYS A 67 -1.79 0.16 24.78
N LYS A 68 -2.74 0.32 23.86
CA LYS A 68 -4.01 1.02 24.11
C LYS A 68 -5.15 0.32 23.38
N LYS A 69 -6.26 0.08 24.09
CA LYS A 69 -7.47 -0.50 23.50
C LYS A 69 -8.21 0.51 22.63
N ALA A 70 -8.63 0.07 21.45
CA ALA A 70 -9.41 0.89 20.54
C ALA A 70 -10.86 0.98 21.04
N LYS A 71 -11.44 2.19 21.03
CA LYS A 71 -12.89 2.36 21.22
C LYS A 71 -13.59 1.97 19.91
N LYS A 72 -14.03 0.71 19.84
CA LYS A 72 -14.63 0.11 18.63
C LYS A 72 -16.11 0.49 18.56
N ASN A 73 -16.55 0.93 17.39
CA ASN A 73 -17.96 1.04 17.04
C ASN A 73 -18.19 0.16 15.81
N VAL A 74 -18.80 -1.01 16.01
CA VAL A 74 -19.02 -1.98 14.93
C VAL A 74 -20.33 -1.62 14.24
N LEU A 75 -20.24 -1.32 12.94
CA LEU A 75 -21.40 -1.02 12.10
C LEU A 75 -21.64 -2.18 11.13
N PRO A 76 -22.91 -2.45 10.76
CA PRO A 76 -23.20 -3.34 9.65
C PRO A 76 -22.49 -2.86 8.39
N MET A 77 -21.99 -3.79 7.58
CA MET A 77 -21.36 -3.45 6.31
C MET A 77 -22.37 -2.68 5.43
N PRO A 78 -22.02 -1.47 4.97
CA PRO A 78 -22.80 -0.76 3.98
C PRO A 78 -23.11 -1.66 2.79
N ARG A 79 -24.37 -1.66 2.34
CA ARG A 79 -24.81 -2.49 1.21
C ARG A 79 -24.17 -2.08 -0.13
N ASN A 80 -23.56 -0.91 -0.20
CA ASN A 80 -22.98 -0.34 -1.41
C ASN A 80 -21.47 -0.08 -1.24
N GLY A 81 -20.68 -0.52 -2.22
CA GLY A 81 -19.29 -0.10 -2.38
C GLY A 81 -18.24 -0.87 -1.57
N ASP A 82 -18.60 -1.56 -0.50
CA ASP A 82 -17.64 -2.35 0.28
C ASP A 82 -17.50 -3.77 -0.29
N VAL A 83 -16.28 -4.13 -0.69
CA VAL A 83 -15.92 -5.48 -1.11
C VAL A 83 -15.47 -6.30 0.09
N LEU A 84 -16.00 -7.53 0.23
CA LEU A 84 -15.68 -8.42 1.35
C LEU A 84 -14.18 -8.77 1.43
N PHE A 85 -13.56 -8.97 0.27
CA PHE A 85 -12.14 -9.28 0.14
C PHE A 85 -11.61 -8.65 -1.15
N THR A 86 -10.45 -7.99 -1.05
CA THR A 86 -9.68 -7.54 -2.20
C THR A 86 -8.21 -7.87 -1.99
N HIS A 87 -7.54 -8.34 -3.03
CA HIS A 87 -6.11 -8.61 -3.03
C HIS A 87 -5.56 -8.33 -4.42
N ALA A 88 -4.28 -7.95 -4.50
CA ALA A 88 -3.65 -7.70 -5.78
C ALA A 88 -3.16 -9.00 -6.41
N ASN A 89 -3.60 -9.29 -7.64
CA ASN A 89 -2.91 -10.27 -8.47
C ASN A 89 -1.64 -9.64 -9.05
N ILE A 90 -0.49 -9.97 -8.45
CA ILE A 90 0.81 -9.40 -8.81
C ILE A 90 1.64 -10.29 -9.76
N SER A 91 1.02 -11.29 -10.41
CA SER A 91 1.74 -12.26 -11.23
C SER A 91 2.51 -11.58 -12.37
N TYR A 92 1.89 -10.58 -13.01
CA TYR A 92 2.53 -9.81 -14.08
C TYR A 92 3.66 -8.92 -13.57
N ALA A 93 3.47 -8.21 -12.46
CA ALA A 93 4.52 -7.39 -11.84
C ALA A 93 5.70 -8.25 -11.33
N LYS A 94 5.44 -9.45 -10.79
CA LYS A 94 6.47 -10.41 -10.38
C LYS A 94 7.34 -10.82 -11.56
N LYS A 95 6.70 -11.14 -12.69
CA LYS A 95 7.39 -11.62 -13.90
C LYS A 95 8.22 -10.51 -14.55
N GLU A 96 7.62 -9.35 -14.79
CA GLU A 96 8.23 -8.30 -15.61
C GLU A 96 9.11 -7.33 -14.81
N LEU A 97 8.78 -7.10 -13.54
CA LEU A 97 9.45 -6.09 -12.70
C LEU A 97 10.26 -6.71 -11.55
N HIS A 98 10.28 -8.04 -11.46
CA HIS A 98 10.78 -8.77 -10.28
C HIS A 98 10.16 -8.26 -8.97
N TYR A 99 8.91 -7.77 -9.04
CA TYR A 99 8.22 -7.16 -7.91
C TYR A 99 7.90 -8.19 -6.83
N LYS A 100 8.51 -8.04 -5.65
CA LYS A 100 8.30 -8.95 -4.52
C LYS A 100 7.93 -8.17 -3.26
N PRO A 101 6.69 -8.27 -2.79
CA PRO A 101 6.33 -7.67 -1.52
C PRO A 101 6.84 -8.53 -0.35
N GLU A 102 7.81 -8.03 0.42
CA GLU A 102 8.43 -8.76 1.54
C GLU A 102 8.09 -8.22 2.94
N THR A 103 7.48 -7.04 3.04
CA THR A 103 7.08 -6.49 4.34
C THR A 103 5.74 -7.08 4.77
N ASP A 104 5.74 -7.81 5.88
CA ASP A 104 4.52 -8.28 6.51
C ASP A 104 3.74 -7.13 7.19
N LEU A 105 2.47 -7.38 7.50
CA LEU A 105 1.59 -6.36 8.10
C LEU A 105 2.11 -5.84 9.44
N GLN A 106 2.64 -6.69 10.31
CA GLN A 106 3.07 -6.29 11.64
C GLN A 106 4.29 -5.37 11.55
N THR A 107 5.26 -5.73 10.71
CA THR A 107 6.43 -4.88 10.41
C THR A 107 6.01 -3.54 9.80
N GLY A 108 5.08 -3.56 8.83
CA GLY A 108 4.56 -2.34 8.21
C GLY A 108 3.84 -1.41 9.20
N LEU A 109 2.97 -1.96 10.05
CA LEU A 109 2.24 -1.20 11.07
C LEU A 109 3.18 -0.66 12.15
N LYS A 110 4.21 -1.42 12.55
CA LYS A 110 5.20 -0.92 13.51
C LYS A 110 5.90 0.33 12.97
N LYS A 111 6.44 0.26 11.75
CA LYS A 111 7.09 1.42 11.12
C LYS A 111 6.14 2.62 10.99
N PHE A 112 4.87 2.36 10.67
CA PHE A 112 3.86 3.41 10.60
C PHE A 112 3.59 4.06 11.96
N VAL A 113 3.42 3.27 13.02
CA VAL A 113 3.22 3.77 14.38
C VAL A 113 4.43 4.56 14.85
N ASP A 114 5.65 4.06 14.62
CA ASP A 114 6.90 4.74 14.98
C ASP A 114 6.96 6.12 14.30
N TRP A 115 6.71 6.19 12.98
CA TRP A 115 6.65 7.45 12.23
C TRP A 115 5.54 8.38 12.73
N TYR A 116 4.33 7.86 12.99
CA TYR A 116 3.19 8.66 13.43
C TYR A 116 3.45 9.31 14.80
N LEU A 117 4.02 8.54 15.74
CA LEU A 117 4.36 9.04 17.08
C LEU A 117 5.53 10.02 17.05
N ASP A 118 6.51 9.80 16.17
CA ASP A 118 7.61 10.75 15.96
C ASP A 118 7.08 12.09 15.41
N TYR A 119 6.28 12.04 14.35
CA TYR A 119 5.73 13.22 13.69
C TYR A 119 4.77 14.01 14.58
N TYR A 120 3.81 13.36 15.24
CA TYR A 120 2.76 14.03 16.04
C TYR A 120 3.03 14.06 17.56
N GLY A 121 3.96 13.24 18.06
CA GLY A 121 4.32 13.22 19.49
C GLY A 121 5.37 14.26 19.87
N SER A 122 6.11 14.79 18.89
CA SER A 122 7.14 15.82 19.09
C SER A 122 6.58 17.19 19.50
N ASP A 123 5.36 17.53 19.09
CA ASP A 123 4.69 18.80 19.43
C ASP A 123 4.27 18.90 20.91
N LYS A 124 4.30 17.80 21.68
CA LYS A 124 3.90 17.79 23.10
C LYS A 124 5.03 18.06 24.08
N LYS A 125 6.27 18.26 23.62
CA LYS A 125 7.44 18.49 24.49
C LYS A 125 7.85 19.97 24.62
N SER A 126 7.08 20.88 24.06
CA SER A 126 7.28 22.33 24.18
C SER A 126 6.03 23.01 24.75
N SER A 127 5.75 22.79 26.04
CA SER A 127 4.87 23.63 26.89
C SER A 127 5.19 23.35 28.35
#